data_AF-A0A947RE88-F1
#
_entry.id   AF-A0A947RE88-F1
#
_cell.length_a   1.000
_cell.length_b   1.000
_cell.length_c   1.000
_cell.angle_alpha   90.00
_cell.angle_beta   90.00
_cell.angle_gamma   90.00
#
_symmetry.space_group_name_H-M   'P 1'
#
loop_
_entity.id
_entity.type
_entity.pdbx_description
1 polymer ?
#
loop_
_entity_poly.entity_id
_entity_poly.type
_entity_poly.pdbx_seq_one_letter_code
_entity_poly.pdbx_strand_id
1 'polypeptide(L)'
;DDIVFPDGTTMPLDMVAIRNYHSGNHDQFDGVIIVNGPLAKEGFEIKDARMYDLTPTLLVMLGLPVADNMLKNGKVLKDIFKEGFLEQFPVEVINSYGNYENFYLGTDISASGADEEIRRILQGIGYLQ
;
A
#
# COMPACT_ATOMS: atom_id res chain seq x y z
N ASP A 1 -11.81 -0.90 -30.82
CA ASP A 1 -12.02 -2.19 -30.15
C ASP A 1 -12.74 -1.94 -28.85
N ASP A 2 -13.60 -2.86 -28.43
CA ASP A 2 -14.34 -2.75 -27.17
C ASP A 2 -13.83 -3.86 -26.22
N ILE A 3 -13.74 -3.53 -24.94
CA ILE A 3 -13.48 -4.51 -23.88
C ILE A 3 -14.83 -5.03 -23.38
N VAL A 4 -14.97 -6.36 -23.35
CA VAL A 4 -16.12 -7.06 -22.76
C VAL A 4 -15.74 -7.51 -21.36
N PHE A 5 -16.49 -7.04 -20.35
CA PHE A 5 -16.30 -7.43 -18.96
C PHE A 5 -17.05 -8.75 -18.65
N PRO A 6 -16.67 -9.47 -17.57
CA PRO A 6 -17.29 -10.76 -17.21
C PRO A 6 -18.81 -10.71 -16.96
N ASP A 7 -19.36 -9.53 -16.64
CA ASP A 7 -20.80 -9.30 -16.48
C ASP A 7 -21.53 -9.00 -17.79
N GLY A 8 -20.83 -9.06 -18.92
CA GLY A 8 -21.35 -8.78 -20.25
C GLY A 8 -21.44 -7.29 -20.58
N THR A 9 -21.03 -6.40 -19.68
CA THR A 9 -20.92 -4.97 -20.00
C THR A 9 -19.75 -4.75 -20.96
N THR A 10 -19.89 -3.74 -21.81
CA THR A 10 -18.87 -3.39 -22.81
C THR A 10 -18.45 -1.95 -22.64
N MET A 11 -17.14 -1.69 -22.65
CA MET A 11 -16.60 -0.33 -22.72
C MET A 11 -15.66 -0.17 -23.91
N PRO A 12 -15.67 1.00 -24.57
CA PRO A 12 -14.67 1.34 -25.57
C PRO A 12 -13.25 1.19 -25.02
N LEU A 13 -12.35 0.56 -25.79
CA LEU A 13 -10.96 0.30 -25.37
C LEU A 13 -10.22 1.60 -25.03
N ASP A 14 -10.52 2.71 -25.70
CA ASP A 14 -9.91 4.02 -25.44
C ASP A 14 -10.34 4.65 -24.10
N MET A 15 -11.47 4.22 -23.54
CA MET A 15 -11.92 4.62 -22.20
C MET A 15 -11.17 3.89 -21.09
N VAL A 16 -10.67 2.67 -21.36
CA VAL A 16 -9.93 1.84 -20.40
C VAL A 16 -8.42 1.98 -20.58
N ALA A 17 -7.96 2.03 -21.83
CA ALA A 17 -6.58 2.29 -22.19
C ALA A 17 -6.42 3.77 -22.51
N ILE A 18 -6.40 4.60 -21.47
CA ILE A 18 -5.86 5.96 -21.60
C ILE A 18 -4.37 5.81 -21.92
N ARG A 19 -4.04 5.91 -23.21
CA ARG A 19 -2.66 5.85 -23.70
C ARG A 19 -1.98 7.20 -23.45
N ASN A 20 -1.76 7.51 -22.18
CA ASN A 20 -0.94 8.65 -21.79
C ASN A 20 0.53 8.29 -22.02
N TYR A 21 1.15 8.94 -23.01
CA TYR A 21 2.61 8.96 -23.24
C TYR A 21 3.32 9.83 -22.18
N HIS A 22 2.96 9.63 -20.92
CA HIS A 22 3.64 10.21 -19.77
C HIS A 22 3.98 9.05 -18.84
N SER A 23 5.25 8.93 -18.44
CA SER A 23 5.71 7.89 -17.49
C SER A 23 5.06 7.98 -16.10
N GLY A 24 4.16 8.94 -15.91
CA GLY A 24 3.26 9.13 -14.78
C GLY A 24 2.66 10.53 -14.87
N ASN A 25 1.34 10.64 -14.87
CA ASN A 25 0.68 11.89 -14.47
C ASN A 25 0.34 11.71 -12.99
N HIS A 26 0.87 12.55 -12.10
CA HIS A 26 0.49 12.58 -10.69
C HIS A 26 -0.88 13.26 -10.51
N ASP A 27 -1.83 12.86 -11.34
CA ASP A 27 -3.20 13.34 -11.25
C ASP A 27 -3.80 12.83 -9.93
N GLN A 28 -4.41 13.75 -9.19
CA GLN A 28 -4.93 13.53 -7.84
C GLN A 28 -6.19 12.65 -7.79
N PHE A 29 -6.53 12.00 -8.91
CA PHE A 29 -7.81 11.35 -9.10
C PHE A 29 -7.70 9.84 -8.82
N ASP A 30 -8.40 9.45 -7.76
CA ASP A 30 -8.93 8.12 -7.41
C ASP A 30 -8.10 6.90 -7.85
N GLY A 31 -7.38 6.31 -6.89
CA GLY A 31 -6.76 5.00 -7.05
C GLY A 31 -7.80 3.86 -7.06
N VAL A 32 -7.50 2.76 -7.75
CA VAL A 32 -8.37 1.58 -7.80
C VAL A 32 -7.84 0.51 -6.85
N ILE A 33 -8.71 -0.05 -6.01
CA ILE A 33 -8.44 -1.22 -5.18
C ILE A 33 -9.38 -2.36 -5.58
N ILE A 34 -8.81 -3.53 -5.86
CA ILE A 34 -9.56 -4.77 -6.11
C ILE A 34 -8.97 -5.84 -5.19
N VAL A 35 -9.83 -6.48 -4.39
CA VAL A 35 -9.44 -7.57 -3.49
C VAL A 35 -10.15 -8.82 -3.97
N ASN A 36 -9.38 -9.84 -4.36
CA ASN A 36 -9.91 -11.11 -4.83
C ASN A 36 -9.15 -12.26 -4.17
N GLY A 37 -9.90 -13.25 -3.68
CA GLY A 37 -9.33 -14.43 -3.07
C GLY A 37 -10.29 -15.09 -2.07
N PRO A 38 -9.92 -16.25 -1.51
CA PRO A 38 -10.79 -17.03 -0.63
C PRO A 38 -11.20 -16.28 0.64
N LEU A 39 -10.40 -15.30 1.07
CA LEU A 39 -10.58 -14.52 2.29
C LEU A 39 -11.49 -13.30 2.10
N ALA A 40 -11.70 -12.85 0.86
CA ALA A 40 -12.41 -11.61 0.56
C ALA A 40 -13.91 -11.85 0.34
N LYS A 41 -14.76 -10.95 0.85
CA LYS A 41 -16.20 -10.99 0.55
C LYS A 41 -16.44 -10.74 -0.93
N GLU A 42 -17.33 -11.54 -1.51
CA GLU A 42 -17.75 -11.38 -2.90
C GLU A 42 -18.74 -10.22 -3.03
N GLY A 43 -18.60 -9.43 -4.10
CA GLY A 43 -19.49 -8.31 -4.39
C GLY A 43 -19.45 -7.17 -3.36
N PHE A 44 -18.43 -7.11 -2.50
CA PHE A 44 -18.31 -6.08 -1.48
C PHE A 44 -17.71 -4.80 -2.05
N GLU A 45 -18.46 -3.70 -1.98
CA GLU A 45 -18.00 -2.36 -2.36
C GLU A 45 -17.19 -1.74 -1.21
N ILE A 46 -15.92 -1.42 -1.47
CA ILE A 46 -15.06 -0.73 -0.51
C ILE A 46 -15.30 0.77 -0.63
N LYS A 47 -15.76 1.39 0.45
CA LYS A 47 -16.02 2.85 0.53
C LYS A 47 -14.89 3.57 1.26
N ASP A 48 -14.50 4.73 0.73
CA ASP A 48 -13.52 5.65 1.34
C ASP A 48 -12.18 4.98 1.74
N ALA A 49 -11.69 4.04 0.93
CA ALA A 49 -10.36 3.47 1.13
C ALA A 49 -9.28 4.49 0.81
N ARG A 50 -8.31 4.62 1.71
CA ARG A 50 -7.15 5.49 1.54
C ARG A 50 -5.90 4.65 1.30
N MET A 51 -4.92 5.26 0.65
CA MET A 51 -3.61 4.62 0.42
C MET A 51 -2.97 4.10 1.74
N TYR A 52 -3.13 4.85 2.84
CA TYR A 52 -2.65 4.46 4.17
C TYR A 52 -3.35 3.23 4.77
N ASP A 53 -4.50 2.82 4.24
CA ASP A 53 -5.25 1.66 4.73
C ASP A 53 -4.70 0.34 4.14
N LEU A 54 -3.94 0.42 3.03
CA LEU A 54 -3.47 -0.77 2.30
C LEU A 54 -2.46 -1.59 3.11
N THR A 55 -1.39 -0.96 3.58
CA THR A 55 -0.33 -1.63 4.35
C THR A 55 -0.86 -2.35 5.60
N PRO A 56 -1.60 -1.69 6.52
CA PRO A 56 -2.11 -2.38 7.70
C PRO A 56 -3.08 -3.52 7.33
N THR A 57 -3.85 -3.39 6.24
CA THR A 57 -4.74 -4.45 5.75
C THR A 57 -3.96 -5.66 5.22
N LEU A 58 -2.91 -5.43 4.45
CA LEU A 58 -2.07 -6.50 3.90
C LEU A 58 -1.32 -7.26 5.01
N LEU A 59 -0.85 -6.58 6.05
CA LEU A 59 -0.20 -7.24 7.18
C LEU A 59 -1.15 -8.22 7.88
N VAL A 60 -2.42 -7.82 8.10
CA VAL A 60 -3.45 -8.71 8.66
C VAL A 60 -3.73 -9.89 7.73
N MET A 61 -3.78 -9.68 6.40
CA MET A 61 -3.89 -10.78 5.42
C MET A 61 -2.77 -11.81 5.53
N LEU A 62 -1.58 -11.37 5.90
CA LEU A 62 -0.39 -12.19 6.06
C LEU A 62 -0.24 -12.78 7.48
N GLY A 63 -1.18 -12.51 8.38
CA GLY A 63 -1.09 -12.92 9.79
C GLY A 63 0.04 -12.23 10.55
N LEU A 64 0.40 -11.01 10.15
CA LEU A 64 1.43 -10.19 10.76
C LEU A 64 0.80 -9.06 11.59
N PRO A 65 1.45 -8.60 12.68
CA PRO A 65 0.93 -7.51 13.49
C PRO A 65 0.94 -6.18 12.72
N VAL A 66 0.21 -5.19 13.22
CA VAL A 66 0.17 -3.84 12.66
C VAL A 66 0.89 -2.89 13.61
N ALA A 67 1.72 -2.00 13.10
CA ALA A 67 2.36 -0.99 13.94
C ALA A 67 1.40 0.16 14.26
N ASP A 68 1.44 0.65 15.51
CA ASP A 68 0.57 1.74 15.99
C ASP A 68 0.64 3.00 15.11
N ASN A 69 1.84 3.34 14.63
CA ASN A 69 2.04 4.49 13.75
C ASN A 69 1.27 4.39 12.42
N MET A 70 1.05 3.17 11.88
CA MET A 70 0.27 2.96 10.66
C MET A 70 -1.22 3.27 10.88
N LEU A 71 -1.71 3.09 12.11
CA LEU A 71 -3.11 3.32 12.47
C LEU A 71 -3.43 4.80 12.78
N LYS A 72 -2.42 5.67 12.85
CA LYS A 72 -2.62 7.12 13.04
C LYS A 72 -3.25 7.78 11.82
N ASN A 73 -2.87 7.32 10.63
CA ASN A 73 -3.33 7.87 9.36
C ASN A 73 -4.13 6.84 8.54
N GLY A 74 -3.98 5.55 8.84
CA GLY A 74 -4.65 4.44 8.16
C GLY A 74 -5.56 3.64 9.08
N LYS A 75 -6.24 2.65 8.51
CA LYS A 75 -6.99 1.62 9.23
C LYS A 75 -6.90 0.29 8.50
N VAL A 76 -7.13 -0.81 9.21
CA VAL A 76 -7.38 -2.10 8.57
C VAL A 76 -8.78 -2.06 7.93
N LEU A 77 -8.89 -2.39 6.64
CA LEU A 77 -10.15 -2.51 5.91
C LEU A 77 -10.87 -3.81 6.30
N LYS A 78 -11.31 -3.91 7.56
CA LYS A 78 -11.84 -5.15 8.16
C LYS A 78 -13.04 -5.72 7.41
N ASP A 79 -13.87 -4.86 6.84
CA ASP A 79 -15.14 -5.27 6.24
C ASP A 79 -14.98 -6.07 4.95
N ILE A 80 -13.79 -6.03 4.32
CA ILE A 80 -13.49 -6.80 3.10
C ILE A 80 -13.38 -8.29 3.39
N PHE A 81 -13.15 -8.69 4.64
CA PHE A 81 -12.90 -10.08 5.00
C PHE A 81 -14.21 -10.85 5.22
N LYS A 82 -14.23 -12.12 4.79
CA LYS A 82 -15.32 -13.06 5.13
C LYS A 82 -15.41 -13.28 6.64
N GLU A 83 -16.57 -13.74 7.09
CA GLU A 83 -16.80 -14.11 8.48
C GLU A 83 -15.77 -15.16 8.96
N GLY A 84 -15.37 -15.07 10.23
CA GLY A 84 -14.35 -15.96 10.82
C GLY A 84 -12.89 -15.61 10.49
N PHE A 85 -12.62 -14.80 9.45
CA PHE A 85 -11.23 -14.47 9.10
C PHE A 85 -10.49 -13.77 10.23
N LEU A 86 -11.09 -12.72 10.81
CA LEU A 86 -10.48 -11.96 11.92
C LEU A 86 -10.51 -12.71 13.26
N GLU A 87 -11.24 -13.83 13.35
CA GLU A 87 -11.15 -14.75 14.49
C GLU A 87 -9.90 -15.62 14.39
N GLN A 88 -9.56 -16.06 13.17
CA GLN A 88 -8.35 -16.84 12.89
C GLN A 88 -7.09 -15.96 12.84
N PHE A 89 -7.21 -14.75 12.30
CA PHE A 89 -6.14 -13.77 12.15
C PHE A 89 -6.55 -12.44 12.82
N PRO A 90 -6.50 -12.38 14.16
CA PRO A 90 -6.84 -11.16 14.88
C PRO A 90 -5.88 -10.02 14.52
N VAL A 91 -6.38 -8.79 14.57
CA VAL A 91 -5.54 -7.60 14.38
C VAL A 91 -4.69 -7.39 15.62
N GLU A 92 -3.47 -7.92 15.59
CA GLU A 92 -2.47 -7.67 16.62
C GLU A 92 -1.81 -6.32 16.38
N VAL A 93 -1.60 -5.54 17.44
CA VAL A 93 -0.95 -4.22 17.34
C VAL A 93 0.36 -4.24 18.13
N ILE A 94 1.44 -3.82 17.47
CA ILE A 94 2.75 -3.61 18.08
C ILE A 94 3.10 -2.12 18.07
N ASN A 95 4.03 -1.71 18.92
CA ASN A 95 4.47 -0.31 18.98
C ASN A 95 5.08 0.14 17.63
N SER A 96 6.09 -0.60 17.15
CA SER A 96 6.76 -0.33 15.87
C SER A 96 7.46 -1.59 15.35
N TYR A 97 7.58 -1.71 14.03
CA TYR A 97 8.39 -2.73 13.34
C TYR A 97 9.91 -2.48 13.41
N GLY A 98 10.33 -1.34 13.94
CA GLY A 98 11.73 -1.04 14.17
C GLY A 98 11.92 0.22 15.00
N ASN A 99 12.92 0.17 15.88
CA ASN A 99 13.61 1.38 16.30
C ASN A 99 14.49 1.82 15.13
N TYR A 100 14.28 3.03 14.61
CA TYR A 100 15.18 3.61 13.61
C TYR A 100 16.65 3.60 14.09
N GLU A 101 16.90 3.48 15.39
CA GLU A 101 18.22 3.34 15.99
C GLU A 101 18.94 2.02 15.61
N ASN A 102 18.21 0.93 15.32
CA ASN A 102 18.84 -0.36 14.98
C ASN A 102 19.15 -0.54 13.49
N PHE A 103 18.66 0.34 12.60
CA PHE A 103 19.07 0.31 11.19
C PHE A 103 20.48 0.91 10.99
N TYR A 104 20.96 1.69 11.97
CA TYR A 104 22.35 2.13 12.08
C TYR A 104 23.27 1.09 12.73
N LEU A 105 22.75 -0.07 13.16
CA LEU A 105 23.51 -1.12 13.83
C LEU A 105 23.97 -2.19 12.81
N GLY A 106 24.79 -1.76 11.85
CA GLY A 106 25.33 -2.64 10.81
C GLY A 106 26.38 -1.98 9.91
N THR A 107 26.50 -0.66 9.97
CA THR A 107 27.64 0.06 9.41
C THR A 107 28.16 0.97 10.49
N ASP A 108 29.40 0.75 10.90
CA ASP A 108 30.28 1.81 11.42
C ASP A 108 30.29 2.96 10.42
N ILE A 109 29.25 3.82 10.44
CA ILE A 109 29.33 5.19 9.92
C ILE A 109 29.76 6.06 11.11
N SER A 110 30.80 5.58 11.79
CA SER A 110 31.65 6.39 12.62
C SER A 110 32.58 7.14 11.65
N ALA A 111 32.14 8.32 11.22
CA ALA A 111 32.97 9.40 10.68
C ALA A 111 33.89 9.08 9.48
N SER A 112 33.36 9.09 8.26
CA SER A 112 34.06 9.66 7.09
C SER A 112 33.17 9.67 5.85
N GLY A 113 32.98 10.83 5.21
CA GLY A 113 32.62 11.03 3.79
C GLY A 113 31.30 10.47 3.21
N ALA A 114 30.72 9.42 3.79
CA ALA A 114 29.58 8.68 3.25
C ALA A 114 28.25 9.44 3.35
N ASP A 115 28.11 10.33 4.35
CA ASP A 115 26.88 11.10 4.56
C ASP A 115 26.59 12.06 3.40
N GLU A 116 27.63 12.66 2.81
CA GLU A 116 27.46 13.62 1.71
C GLU A 116 27.09 12.90 0.41
N GLU A 117 27.65 11.71 0.17
CA GLU A 117 27.36 10.89 -1.00
C GLU A 117 25.94 10.31 -0.93
N ILE A 118 25.55 9.76 0.23
CA ILE A 118 24.18 9.28 0.45
C ILE A 118 23.18 10.43 0.30
N ARG A 119 23.49 11.61 0.85
CA ARG A 119 22.64 12.79 0.71
C ARG A 119 22.52 13.25 -0.75
N ARG A 120 23.60 13.25 -1.52
CA ARG A 120 23.58 13.56 -2.96
C ARG A 120 22.77 12.54 -3.75
N ILE A 121 22.89 11.25 -3.43
CA ILE A 121 22.07 10.21 -4.06
C ILE A 121 20.60 10.50 -3.76
N LEU A 122 20.24 10.68 -2.48
CA LEU A 122 18.87 10.96 -2.05
C LEU A 122 18.30 12.26 -2.66
N GLN A 123 19.10 13.30 -2.84
CA GLN A 123 18.72 14.51 -3.58
C GLN A 123 18.56 14.24 -5.08
N GLY A 124 19.47 13.48 -5.69
CA GLY A 124 19.41 13.08 -7.09
C GLY A 124 18.20 12.21 -7.45
N ILE A 125 17.71 11.43 -6.48
CA ILE A 125 16.48 10.63 -6.62
C ILE A 125 15.23 11.30 -6.02
N GLY A 126 15.34 12.55 -5.54
CA GLY A 126 14.21 13.39 -5.15
C GLY A 126 13.59 13.12 -3.77
N TYR A 127 14.26 12.35 -2.90
CA TYR A 127 13.80 12.07 -1.54
C TYR A 127 14.16 13.16 -0.53
N LEU A 128 15.12 14.03 -0.87
CA LEU A 128 15.49 15.22 -0.12
C LEU A 128 15.39 16.44 -1.03
N GLN A 129 14.73 17.52 -0.56
CA GLN A 129 14.63 18.81 -1.23
C GLN A 129 15.60 19.83 -0.62
#